data_AF-A0A059AY09-F1
#
_entry.id   AF-A0A059AY09-F1
#
_cell.length_a   1.000
_cell.length_b   1.000
_cell.length_c   1.000
_cell.angle_alpha   90.00
_cell.angle_beta   90.00
_cell.angle_gamma   90.00
#
_symmetry.space_group_name_H-M   'P 1'
#
loop_
_entity.id
_entity.type
_entity.pdbx_description
1 polymer ?
#
loop_
_entity_poly.entity_id
_entity_poly.type
_entity_poly.pdbx_seq_one_letter_code
_entity_poly.pdbx_strand_id
1 'polypeptide(L)'
;MEDATEIETTADSIDGPLIFHLVADLLGFVLYMHQQIPSILQDMSLEFDSMRSEYAEMEAELARSGMRASFRRKHSGRMRELKRGFRSSEKLMSAISSLQDALRLVISESPHVREILLILGGSPLRPRYVYRLCFSHGKMVSRDASDFTKNRAAEVLSRKAIRALVSGGAGSGGYPGPTKLFLLVKAPTSFNQPSYFLPKRDFRYNKKIVPFCLRIKCKSQQQERTEINEDPQTGMSVSLKDCRSDDLIWFQCRHVIKGLASTVPSAEE
;
A
#
# COMPACT_ATOMS: atom_id res chain seq x y z
N MET A 1 24.87 -2.70 6.18
CA MET A 1 24.53 -3.02 4.78
C MET A 1 23.07 -3.44 4.82
N GLU A 2 22.15 -2.71 4.17
CA GLU A 2 20.74 -3.08 4.18
C GLU A 2 20.56 -4.34 3.32
N ASP A 3 20.30 -5.50 3.93
CA ASP A 3 19.97 -6.73 3.21
C ASP A 3 18.59 -6.58 2.58
N ALA A 4 18.57 -6.18 1.30
CA ALA A 4 17.36 -6.10 0.52
C ALA A 4 17.02 -7.48 -0.04
N THR A 5 15.82 -7.98 0.23
CA THR A 5 15.34 -9.22 -0.37
C THR A 5 15.00 -8.97 -1.83
N GLU A 6 15.67 -9.69 -2.72
CA GLU A 6 15.46 -9.56 -4.16
C GLU A 6 14.29 -10.43 -4.62
N ILE A 7 13.40 -9.83 -5.41
CA ILE A 7 12.20 -10.46 -5.94
C ILE A 7 12.18 -10.26 -7.45
N GLU A 8 12.38 -11.36 -8.16
CA GLU A 8 12.25 -11.36 -9.62
C GLU A 8 10.80 -11.55 -10.04
N THR A 9 10.35 -10.70 -10.97
CA THR A 9 9.09 -10.88 -11.71
C THR A 9 9.33 -11.67 -13.00
N THR A 10 8.35 -12.47 -13.41
CA THR A 10 8.36 -13.15 -14.71
C THR A 10 7.95 -12.24 -15.85
N ALA A 11 7.50 -11.01 -15.56
CA ALA A 11 7.17 -10.02 -16.57
C ALA A 11 8.43 -9.38 -17.16
N ASP A 12 8.41 -9.09 -18.46
CA ASP A 12 9.54 -8.49 -19.19
C ASP A 12 9.81 -7.04 -18.78
N SER A 13 8.80 -6.36 -18.24
CA SER A 13 8.87 -5.00 -17.71
C SER A 13 8.06 -4.83 -16.42
N ILE A 14 8.39 -3.79 -15.65
CA ILE A 14 7.62 -3.35 -14.47
C ILE A 14 6.90 -2.06 -14.87
N ASP A 15 5.60 -2.18 -15.12
CA ASP A 15 4.72 -1.09 -15.51
C ASP A 15 3.92 -0.53 -14.32
N GLY A 16 3.23 0.58 -14.56
CA GLY A 16 2.42 1.26 -13.54
C GLY A 16 1.36 0.37 -12.90
N PRO A 17 0.53 -0.37 -13.67
CA PRO A 17 -0.44 -1.31 -13.11
C PRO A 17 0.17 -2.37 -12.20
N LEU A 18 1.32 -2.95 -12.57
CA LEU A 18 2.01 -3.94 -11.75
C LEU A 18 2.43 -3.35 -10.40
N ILE A 19 3.03 -2.14 -10.42
CA ILE A 19 3.43 -1.41 -9.20
C ILE A 19 2.19 -1.13 -8.34
N PHE A 20 1.12 -0.61 -8.93
CA PHE A 20 -0.11 -0.27 -8.22
C PHE A 20 -0.70 -1.47 -7.49
N HIS A 21 -0.89 -2.59 -8.18
CA HIS A 21 -1.49 -3.79 -7.59
C HIS A 21 -0.60 -4.43 -6.54
N LEU A 22 0.72 -4.44 -6.75
CA LEU A 22 1.66 -4.93 -5.75
C LEU A 22 1.57 -4.08 -4.46
N VAL A 23 1.63 -2.77 -4.58
CA VAL A 23 1.59 -1.86 -3.42
C VAL A 23 0.23 -1.94 -2.73
N ALA A 24 -0.87 -2.06 -3.47
CA ALA A 24 -2.22 -2.21 -2.92
C ALA A 24 -2.37 -3.52 -2.12
N ASP A 25 -1.87 -4.65 -2.65
CA ASP A 25 -1.89 -5.93 -1.97
C ASP A 25 -1.00 -5.90 -0.71
N LEU A 26 0.20 -5.30 -0.81
CA LEU A 26 1.11 -5.14 0.32
C LEU A 26 0.55 -4.21 1.41
N LEU A 27 -0.19 -3.17 1.03
CA LEU A 27 -0.89 -2.30 1.97
C LEU A 27 -1.93 -3.08 2.77
N GLY A 28 -2.75 -3.90 2.11
CA GLY A 28 -3.71 -4.78 2.78
C GLY A 28 -3.04 -5.77 3.71
N PHE A 29 -1.96 -6.42 3.23
CA PHE A 29 -1.15 -7.34 4.03
C PHE A 29 -0.55 -6.66 5.27
N VAL A 30 0.10 -5.50 5.13
CA VAL A 30 0.73 -4.78 6.24
C VAL A 30 -0.31 -4.37 7.28
N LEU A 31 -1.49 -3.90 6.85
CA LEU A 31 -2.56 -3.55 7.78
C LEU A 31 -3.05 -4.79 8.55
N TYR A 32 -3.26 -5.90 7.85
CA TYR A 32 -3.75 -7.14 8.47
C TYR A 32 -2.73 -7.76 9.43
N MET A 33 -1.49 -7.93 8.98
CA MET A 33 -0.44 -8.57 9.78
C MET A 33 -0.10 -7.80 11.05
N HIS A 34 -0.19 -6.47 11.02
CA HIS A 34 0.01 -5.63 12.21
C HIS A 34 -1.28 -5.40 13.02
N GLN A 35 -2.33 -6.17 12.74
CA GLN A 35 -3.62 -6.12 13.45
C GLN A 35 -4.23 -4.70 13.44
N GLN A 36 -4.02 -3.96 12.37
CA GLN A 36 -4.64 -2.63 12.15
C GLN A 36 -6.03 -2.76 11.55
N ILE A 37 -6.35 -3.92 11.00
CA ILE A 37 -7.67 -4.31 10.50
C ILE A 37 -7.99 -5.72 11.01
N PRO A 38 -9.27 -6.05 11.23
CA PRO A 38 -9.69 -7.32 11.84
C PRO A 38 -9.61 -8.52 10.89
N SER A 39 -9.79 -8.29 9.59
CA SER A 39 -9.77 -9.31 8.54
C SER A 39 -9.09 -8.76 7.28
N ILE A 40 -8.90 -9.61 6.27
CA ILE A 40 -8.33 -9.16 5.00
C ILE A 40 -9.30 -8.19 4.29
N LEU A 41 -8.77 -7.29 3.46
CA LEU A 41 -9.55 -6.22 2.85
C LEU A 41 -10.74 -6.71 2.02
N GLN A 42 -10.64 -7.89 1.41
CA GLN A 42 -11.73 -8.49 0.65
C GLN A 42 -12.92 -8.81 1.55
N ASP A 43 -12.69 -9.51 2.66
CA ASP A 43 -13.74 -9.87 3.63
C ASP A 43 -14.34 -8.61 4.25
N MET A 44 -13.50 -7.64 4.62
CA MET A 44 -13.97 -6.34 5.14
C MET A 44 -14.89 -5.60 4.16
N SER A 45 -14.62 -5.68 2.86
CA SER A 45 -15.45 -5.04 1.84
C SER A 45 -16.85 -5.69 1.81
N LEU A 46 -16.90 -7.02 1.86
CA LEU A 46 -18.16 -7.77 1.91
C LEU A 46 -18.94 -7.51 3.20
N GLU A 47 -18.26 -7.50 4.36
CA GLU A 47 -18.86 -7.15 5.65
C GLU A 47 -19.41 -5.72 5.64
N PHE A 48 -18.68 -4.78 5.03
CA PHE A 48 -19.11 -3.40 4.92
C PHE A 48 -20.37 -3.24 4.07
N ASP A 49 -20.43 -3.91 2.92
CA ASP A 49 -21.61 -3.88 2.04
C ASP A 49 -22.84 -4.55 2.71
N SER A 50 -22.61 -5.63 3.44
CA SER A 50 -23.64 -6.28 4.27
C SER A 50 -24.17 -5.33 5.35
N MET A 51 -23.28 -4.71 6.14
CA MET A 51 -23.65 -3.73 7.17
C MET A 51 -24.40 -2.52 6.58
N ARG A 52 -23.99 -2.05 5.41
CA ARG A 52 -24.64 -0.95 4.70
C ARG A 52 -26.08 -1.32 4.32
N SER A 53 -26.28 -2.54 3.85
CA SER A 53 -27.59 -3.07 3.47
C SER A 53 -28.50 -3.24 4.69
N GLU A 54 -27.99 -3.86 5.77
CA GLU A 54 -28.74 -4.01 7.04
C GLU A 54 -29.15 -2.65 7.61
N TYR A 55 -28.25 -1.65 7.57
CA TYR A 55 -28.56 -0.30 8.04
C TYR A 55 -29.66 0.37 7.20
N ALA A 56 -29.63 0.22 5.87
CA ALA A 56 -30.64 0.76 4.98
C ALA A 56 -32.01 0.09 5.18
N GLU A 57 -32.05 -1.24 5.38
CA GLU A 57 -33.27 -1.98 5.69
C GLU A 57 -33.88 -1.54 7.01
N MET A 58 -33.08 -1.42 8.06
CA MET A 58 -33.51 -0.90 9.36
C MET A 58 -34.04 0.54 9.28
N GLU A 59 -33.44 1.41 8.45
CA GLU A 59 -33.97 2.75 8.20
C GLU A 59 -35.35 2.71 7.55
N ALA A 60 -35.54 1.84 6.55
CA ALA A 60 -36.83 1.64 5.91
C ALA A 60 -37.87 1.07 6.88
N GLU A 61 -37.51 0.12 7.74
CA GLU A 61 -38.41 -0.45 8.74
C GLU A 61 -38.90 0.57 9.77
N LEU A 62 -38.04 1.49 10.21
CA LEU A 62 -38.41 2.58 11.12
C LEU A 62 -39.32 3.62 10.48
N ALA A 63 -39.18 3.82 9.16
CA ALA A 63 -40.02 4.71 8.38
C ALA A 63 -41.45 4.15 8.18
N ARG A 64 -41.65 2.84 8.31
CA ARG A 64 -43.00 2.23 8.28
C ARG A 64 -43.80 2.63 9.52
N SER A 65 -45.00 3.16 9.31
CA SER A 65 -45.95 3.46 10.39
C SER A 65 -46.48 2.18 11.02
N GLY A 66 -46.60 2.11 12.35
CA GLY A 66 -47.28 1.02 13.07
C GLY A 66 -46.47 0.27 14.13
N MET A 67 -45.21 0.64 14.38
CA MET A 67 -44.41 -0.01 15.43
C MET A 67 -44.74 0.46 16.85
N ARG A 68 -44.88 -0.50 17.79
CA ARG A 68 -45.01 -0.23 19.23
C ARG A 68 -43.81 0.55 19.77
N ALA A 69 -44.02 1.46 20.73
CA ALA A 69 -42.97 2.33 21.28
C ALA A 69 -41.79 1.59 21.93
N SER A 70 -42.01 0.42 22.53
CA SER A 70 -40.94 -0.44 23.08
C SER A 70 -40.07 -1.05 21.98
N PHE A 71 -40.69 -1.52 20.90
CA PHE A 71 -39.99 -2.02 19.71
C PHE A 71 -39.15 -0.93 19.07
N ARG A 72 -39.71 0.29 18.91
CA ARG A 72 -38.96 1.44 18.38
C ARG A 72 -37.71 1.76 19.21
N ARG A 73 -37.81 1.74 20.56
CA ARG A 73 -36.65 1.97 21.44
C ARG A 73 -35.56 0.91 21.28
N LYS A 74 -35.92 -0.37 21.27
CA LYS A 74 -34.95 -1.48 21.08
C LYS A 74 -34.30 -1.41 19.70
N HIS A 75 -35.10 -1.17 18.66
CA HIS A 75 -34.65 -1.03 17.28
C HIS A 75 -33.70 0.17 17.10
N SER A 76 -34.06 1.34 17.63
CA SER A 76 -33.18 2.51 17.63
C SER A 76 -31.88 2.30 18.41
N GLY A 77 -31.89 1.49 19.48
CA GLY A 77 -30.68 1.10 20.22
C GLY A 77 -29.71 0.29 19.33
N ARG A 78 -30.19 -0.81 18.75
CA ARG A 78 -29.42 -1.64 17.81
C ARG A 78 -28.90 -0.83 16.62
N MET A 79 -29.73 0.06 16.08
CA MET A 79 -29.35 0.94 14.98
C MET A 79 -28.22 1.91 15.35
N ARG A 80 -28.15 2.39 16.60
CA ARG A 80 -27.03 3.24 17.08
C ARG A 80 -25.72 2.46 17.14
N GLU A 81 -25.77 1.21 17.59
CA GLU A 81 -24.59 0.33 17.64
C GLU A 81 -24.08 0.03 16.24
N LEU A 82 -24.97 -0.38 15.33
CA LEU A 82 -24.65 -0.63 13.92
C LEU A 82 -24.10 0.64 13.25
N LYS A 83 -24.70 1.82 13.51
CA LYS A 83 -24.21 3.10 12.98
C LYS A 83 -22.80 3.43 13.47
N ARG A 84 -22.45 3.08 14.71
CA ARG A 84 -21.11 3.33 15.26
C ARG A 84 -20.07 2.43 14.58
N GLY A 85 -20.35 1.14 14.45
CA GLY A 85 -19.47 0.18 13.76
C GLY A 85 -19.32 0.52 12.28
N PHE A 86 -20.44 0.79 11.61
CA PHE A 86 -20.50 1.24 10.21
C PHE A 86 -19.62 2.46 9.96
N ARG A 87 -19.73 3.51 10.79
CA ARG A 87 -18.92 4.74 10.64
C ARG A 87 -17.42 4.51 10.78
N SER A 88 -16.99 3.58 11.64
CA SER A 88 -15.57 3.25 11.74
C SER A 88 -15.06 2.52 10.49
N SER A 89 -15.82 1.54 10.00
CA SER A 89 -15.48 0.79 8.79
C SER A 89 -15.53 1.70 7.56
N GLU A 90 -16.53 2.56 7.43
CA GLU A 90 -16.66 3.55 6.35
C GLU A 90 -15.45 4.49 6.28
N LYS A 91 -14.98 5.01 7.42
CA LYS A 91 -13.78 5.86 7.48
C LYS A 91 -12.52 5.11 7.07
N LEU A 92 -12.39 3.85 7.46
CA LEU A 92 -11.27 3.02 7.08
C LEU A 92 -11.29 2.74 5.56
N MET A 93 -12.42 2.26 5.04
CA MET A 93 -12.60 1.92 3.63
C MET A 93 -12.40 3.15 2.73
N SER A 94 -13.00 4.28 3.08
CA SER A 94 -12.79 5.54 2.35
C SER A 94 -11.33 6.00 2.38
N ALA A 95 -10.62 5.85 3.50
CA ALA A 95 -9.20 6.17 3.58
C ALA A 95 -8.33 5.25 2.71
N ILE A 96 -8.66 3.95 2.64
CA ILE A 96 -8.00 2.97 1.77
C ILE A 96 -8.24 3.33 0.31
N SER A 97 -9.49 3.53 -0.10
CA SER A 97 -9.84 3.91 -1.48
C SER A 97 -9.17 5.22 -1.88
N SER A 98 -9.23 6.25 -1.04
CA SER A 98 -8.59 7.54 -1.33
C SER A 98 -7.07 7.43 -1.47
N LEU A 99 -6.43 6.58 -0.67
CA LEU A 99 -5.00 6.33 -0.78
C LEU A 99 -4.67 5.55 -2.05
N GLN A 100 -5.47 4.55 -2.41
CA GLN A 100 -5.34 3.81 -3.68
C GLN A 100 -5.51 4.76 -4.87
N ASP A 101 -6.49 5.66 -4.86
CA ASP A 101 -6.69 6.64 -5.92
C ASP A 101 -5.49 7.59 -6.05
N ALA A 102 -4.97 8.09 -4.91
CA ALA A 102 -3.75 8.89 -4.89
C ALA A 102 -2.54 8.12 -5.45
N LEU A 103 -2.40 6.84 -5.08
CA LEU A 103 -1.34 5.97 -5.58
C LEU A 103 -1.47 5.76 -7.10
N ARG A 104 -2.69 5.53 -7.59
CA ARG A 104 -2.97 5.35 -9.02
C ARG A 104 -2.58 6.62 -9.78
N LEU A 105 -2.93 7.80 -9.25
CA LEU A 105 -2.60 9.09 -9.84
C LEU A 105 -1.08 9.31 -9.95
N VAL A 106 -0.33 9.12 -8.86
CA VAL A 106 1.14 9.34 -8.90
C VAL A 106 1.84 8.37 -9.85
N ILE A 107 1.37 7.13 -9.96
CA ILE A 107 1.92 6.15 -10.90
C ILE A 107 1.61 6.54 -12.35
N SER A 108 0.41 7.06 -12.63
CA SER A 108 0.04 7.54 -13.96
C SER A 108 0.87 8.75 -14.39
N GLU A 109 1.14 9.68 -13.47
CA GLU A 109 1.95 10.88 -13.78
C GLU A 109 3.45 10.62 -13.78
N SER A 110 3.90 9.69 -12.95
CA SER A 110 5.29 9.27 -12.87
C SER A 110 5.38 7.75 -13.03
N PRO A 111 5.40 7.24 -14.26
CA PRO A 111 5.50 5.79 -14.49
C PRO A 111 6.86 5.20 -14.02
N HIS A 112 7.84 6.05 -13.71
CA HIS A 112 9.18 5.70 -13.27
C HIS A 112 9.36 5.78 -11.75
N VAL A 113 8.33 5.44 -10.98
CA VAL A 113 8.42 5.41 -9.51
C VAL A 113 9.47 4.37 -9.09
N ARG A 114 10.63 4.86 -8.67
CA ARG A 114 11.75 4.01 -8.25
C ARG A 114 11.57 3.45 -6.86
N GLU A 115 10.87 4.19 -6.00
CA GLU A 115 10.83 3.89 -4.57
C GLU A 115 9.51 4.28 -3.92
N ILE A 116 8.95 3.37 -3.14
CA ILE A 116 7.74 3.59 -2.34
C ILE A 116 8.02 3.12 -0.91
N LEU A 117 7.57 3.89 0.07
CA LEU A 117 7.57 3.53 1.48
C LEU A 117 6.15 3.37 2.00
N LEU A 118 5.91 2.27 2.71
CA LEU A 118 4.79 2.11 3.61
C LEU A 118 5.32 2.18 5.04
N ILE A 119 4.90 3.20 5.78
CA ILE A 119 5.38 3.44 7.15
C ILE A 119 4.22 3.23 8.10
N LEU A 120 4.42 2.33 9.08
CA LEU A 120 3.47 2.11 10.16
C LEU A 120 4.02 2.71 11.46
N GLY A 121 3.31 3.66 12.06
CA GLY A 121 3.77 4.35 13.28
C GLY A 121 2.94 5.57 13.68
N GLY A 122 3.39 6.29 14.71
CA GLY A 122 2.70 7.51 15.16
C GLY A 122 2.87 8.68 14.19
N SER A 123 4.01 8.72 13.48
CA SER A 123 4.32 9.68 12.42
C SER A 123 5.34 9.09 11.45
N PRO A 124 5.50 9.65 10.24
CA PRO A 124 6.55 9.22 9.31
C PRO A 124 7.97 9.31 9.88
N LEU A 125 8.23 10.25 10.81
CA LEU A 125 9.54 10.44 11.44
C LEU A 125 9.80 9.47 12.62
N ARG A 126 8.73 8.92 13.21
CA ARG A 126 8.77 7.96 14.31
C ARG A 126 8.08 6.65 13.89
N PRO A 127 8.64 5.94 12.89
CA PRO A 127 8.10 4.67 12.46
C PRO A 127 8.27 3.59 13.53
N ARG A 128 7.35 2.65 13.58
CA ARG A 128 7.54 1.35 14.23
C ARG A 128 8.02 0.31 13.22
N TYR A 129 7.40 0.33 12.04
CA TYR A 129 7.77 -0.51 10.91
C TYR A 129 7.89 0.32 9.65
N VAL A 130 8.87 -0.03 8.81
CA VAL A 130 9.08 0.59 7.50
C VAL A 130 9.18 -0.53 6.47
N TYR A 131 8.34 -0.46 5.45
CA TYR A 131 8.39 -1.32 4.27
C TYR A 131 8.85 -0.48 3.09
N ARG A 132 9.99 -0.85 2.52
CA ARG A 132 10.64 -0.15 1.42
C ARG A 132 10.58 -0.99 0.16
N LEU A 133 9.94 -0.46 -0.87
CA LEU A 133 9.78 -1.09 -2.17
C LEU A 133 10.67 -0.34 -3.16
N CYS A 134 11.63 -1.04 -3.75
CA CYS A 134 12.52 -0.50 -4.78
C CYS A 134 12.24 -1.20 -6.11
N PHE A 135 12.03 -0.43 -7.17
CA PHE A 135 11.69 -0.95 -8.49
C PHE A 135 12.84 -0.71 -9.47
N SER A 136 13.33 -1.78 -10.08
CA SER A 136 14.28 -1.72 -11.19
C SER A 136 13.53 -1.91 -12.51
N HIS A 137 13.10 -0.81 -13.12
CA HIS A 137 12.37 -0.86 -14.39
C HIS A 137 13.24 -1.49 -15.50
N GLY A 138 12.70 -2.50 -16.19
CA GLY A 138 13.29 -3.10 -17.40
C GLY A 138 13.14 -2.20 -18.64
N LYS A 139 13.40 -2.75 -19.84
CA LYS A 139 13.15 -2.03 -21.11
C LYS A 139 11.68 -1.62 -21.19
N MET A 140 11.45 -0.32 -21.44
CA MET A 140 10.11 0.24 -21.55
C MET A 140 9.44 -0.26 -22.83
N VAL A 141 8.26 -0.84 -22.69
CA VAL A 141 7.31 -0.95 -23.80
C VAL A 141 6.30 0.16 -23.59
N SER A 142 6.24 1.12 -24.51
CA SER A 142 5.19 2.14 -24.52
C SER A 142 3.85 1.42 -24.67
N ARG A 143 3.05 1.38 -23.61
CA ARG A 143 1.71 0.81 -23.64
C ARG A 143 0.73 1.95 -23.38
N ASP A 144 -0.16 2.19 -24.34
CA ASP A 144 -1.22 3.18 -24.23
C ASP A 144 -2.18 2.86 -23.08
N ALA A 145 -2.75 3.94 -22.53
CA ALA A 145 -3.83 4.02 -21.54
C ALA A 145 -3.99 2.73 -20.73
N SER A 146 -3.12 2.55 -19.74
CA SER A 146 -3.11 1.31 -18.97
C SER A 146 -4.36 1.21 -18.10
N ASP A 147 -5.31 0.38 -18.51
CA ASP A 147 -6.33 -0.13 -17.61
C ASP A 147 -5.63 -0.78 -16.42
N PHE A 148 -5.84 -0.23 -15.22
CA PHE A 148 -5.35 -0.78 -13.96
C PHE A 148 -6.11 -2.06 -13.56
N THR A 149 -6.46 -2.89 -14.54
CA THR A 149 -7.08 -4.20 -14.33
C THR A 149 -6.01 -5.14 -13.76
N LYS A 150 -6.34 -5.83 -12.67
CA LYS A 150 -5.40 -6.74 -12.01
C LYS A 150 -5.12 -7.92 -12.93
N ASN A 151 -3.83 -8.16 -13.21
CA ASN A 151 -3.39 -9.28 -14.03
C ASN A 151 -2.73 -10.37 -13.17
N ARG A 152 -2.57 -11.57 -13.76
CA ARG A 152 -1.96 -12.73 -13.10
C ARG A 152 -0.52 -12.48 -12.66
N ALA A 153 0.23 -11.67 -13.41
CA ALA A 153 1.61 -11.33 -13.07
C ALA A 153 1.71 -10.55 -11.76
N ALA A 154 0.84 -9.56 -11.56
CA ALA A 154 0.72 -8.80 -10.32
C ALA A 154 0.40 -9.70 -9.14
N GLU A 155 -0.57 -10.61 -9.30
CA GLU A 155 -0.97 -11.54 -8.23
C GLU A 155 0.17 -12.50 -7.82
N VAL A 156 0.90 -13.06 -8.80
CA VAL A 156 2.06 -13.91 -8.54
C VAL A 156 3.17 -13.13 -7.83
N LEU A 157 3.45 -11.90 -8.27
CA LEU A 157 4.44 -11.03 -7.67
C LEU A 157 4.07 -10.64 -6.23
N SER A 158 2.81 -10.24 -6.00
CA SER A 158 2.28 -9.93 -4.66
C SER A 158 2.46 -11.11 -3.71
N ARG A 159 2.11 -12.33 -4.13
CA ARG A 159 2.34 -13.53 -3.30
C ARG A 159 3.81 -13.75 -2.97
N LYS A 160 4.71 -13.55 -3.94
CA LYS A 160 6.15 -13.70 -3.72
C LYS A 160 6.67 -12.65 -2.74
N ALA A 161 6.22 -11.40 -2.88
CA ALA A 161 6.54 -10.30 -1.96
C ALA A 161 6.01 -10.55 -0.55
N ILE A 162 4.76 -10.95 -0.41
CA ILE A 162 4.17 -11.29 0.89
C ILE A 162 4.94 -12.42 1.56
N ARG A 163 5.26 -13.51 0.84
CA ARG A 163 6.07 -14.61 1.39
C ARG A 163 7.45 -14.13 1.85
N ALA A 164 8.13 -13.30 1.05
CA ALA A 164 9.41 -12.73 1.43
C ALA A 164 9.33 -11.88 2.70
N LEU A 165 8.27 -11.07 2.85
CA LEU A 165 8.04 -10.28 4.06
C LEU A 165 7.80 -11.18 5.28
N VAL A 166 6.97 -12.21 5.15
CA VAL A 166 6.71 -13.18 6.22
C VAL A 166 8.00 -13.89 6.62
N SER A 167 8.79 -14.38 5.66
CA SER A 167 10.10 -15.01 5.92
C SER A 167 11.11 -14.04 6.55
N GLY A 168 11.01 -12.75 6.26
CA GLY A 168 11.80 -11.70 6.90
C GLY A 168 11.34 -11.36 8.32
N GLY A 169 10.24 -11.93 8.81
CA GLY A 169 9.69 -11.67 10.14
C GLY A 169 8.67 -10.54 10.21
N ALA A 170 8.06 -10.13 9.09
CA ALA A 170 6.95 -9.17 9.12
C ALA A 170 5.77 -9.74 9.92
N GLY A 171 5.33 -8.99 10.94
CA GLY A 171 4.23 -9.41 11.83
C GLY A 171 4.66 -10.27 13.02
N SER A 172 5.95 -10.50 13.25
CA SER A 172 6.46 -11.22 14.44
C SER A 172 6.37 -10.41 15.74
N GLY A 173 6.13 -9.10 15.64
CA GLY A 173 5.99 -8.23 16.81
C GLY A 173 4.60 -8.31 17.44
N GLY A 174 4.54 -8.11 18.76
CA GLY A 174 3.26 -8.02 19.48
C GLY A 174 2.43 -6.80 19.07
N TYR A 175 1.11 -6.88 19.30
CA TYR A 175 0.17 -5.80 18.95
C TYR A 175 0.42 -4.56 19.81
N PRO A 176 0.84 -3.43 19.21
CA PRO A 176 1.22 -2.25 19.98
C PRO A 176 0.08 -1.21 20.01
N GLY A 177 -1.15 -1.65 19.78
CA GLY A 177 -2.34 -0.82 19.62
C GLY A 177 -2.52 -0.22 18.23
N PRO A 178 -3.63 0.52 18.01
CA PRO A 178 -3.93 1.18 16.75
C PRO A 178 -2.90 2.25 16.40
N THR A 179 -2.43 2.23 15.17
CA THR A 179 -1.44 3.17 14.65
C THR A 179 -1.85 3.64 13.26
N LYS A 180 -1.00 4.46 12.63
CA LYS A 180 -1.26 5.05 11.31
C LYS A 180 -0.32 4.45 10.27
N LEU A 181 -0.87 4.19 9.08
CA LEU A 181 -0.12 3.86 7.88
C LEU A 181 0.03 5.11 7.02
N PHE A 182 1.26 5.44 6.66
CA PHE A 182 1.62 6.53 5.77
C PHE A 182 2.23 5.95 4.49
N LEU A 183 1.82 6.47 3.34
CA LEU A 183 2.41 6.19 2.04
C LEU A 183 3.33 7.35 1.65
N LEU A 184 4.58 7.03 1.30
CA LEU A 184 5.49 7.99 0.67
C LEU A 184 5.98 7.43 -0.65
N VAL A 185 6.09 8.30 -1.64
CA VAL A 185 6.56 7.95 -2.98
C VAL A 185 7.72 8.85 -3.34
N LYS A 186 8.77 8.27 -3.93
CA LYS A 186 9.89 9.03 -4.45
C LYS A 186 9.60 9.40 -5.90
N ALA A 187 9.47 10.69 -6.16
CA ALA A 187 9.10 11.22 -7.47
C ALA A 187 9.95 12.46 -7.82
N PRO A 188 10.02 12.85 -9.11
CA PRO A 188 10.72 14.06 -9.54
C PRO A 188 10.17 15.31 -8.86
N THR A 189 11.03 16.30 -8.63
CA THR A 189 10.65 17.63 -8.08
C THR A 189 9.60 18.36 -8.92
N SER A 190 9.46 18.02 -10.21
CA SER A 190 8.42 18.54 -11.10
C SER A 190 7.03 17.96 -10.83
N PHE A 191 6.91 16.88 -10.05
CA PHE A 191 5.63 16.29 -9.68
C PHE A 191 4.84 17.27 -8.80
N ASN A 192 3.63 17.62 -9.25
CA ASN A 192 2.81 18.66 -8.62
C ASN A 192 1.37 18.19 -8.42
N GLN A 193 1.13 17.49 -7.31
CA GLN A 193 -0.19 17.01 -6.93
C GLN A 193 -0.53 17.40 -5.49
N PRO A 194 -0.72 18.70 -5.20
CA PRO A 194 -0.85 19.21 -3.84
C PRO A 194 -2.11 18.72 -3.11
N SER A 195 -3.14 18.31 -3.85
CA SER A 195 -4.37 17.73 -3.31
C SER A 195 -4.15 16.34 -2.70
N TYR A 196 -3.17 15.58 -3.22
CA TYR A 196 -2.93 14.19 -2.82
C TYR A 196 -1.60 13.99 -2.11
N PHE A 197 -0.59 14.80 -2.43
CA PHE A 197 0.78 14.63 -1.98
C PHE A 197 1.40 15.93 -1.48
N LEU A 198 2.25 15.79 -0.47
CA LEU A 198 3.03 16.87 0.11
C LEU A 198 4.53 16.60 -0.09
N PRO A 199 5.30 17.52 -0.70
CA PRO A 199 6.73 17.36 -0.86
C PRO A 199 7.43 17.37 0.51
N LYS A 200 8.42 16.49 0.68
CA LYS A 200 9.22 16.31 1.90
C LYS A 200 10.71 16.16 1.51
N ARG A 201 11.33 17.27 1.10
CA ARG A 201 12.72 17.31 0.60
C ARG A 201 13.73 16.69 1.59
N ASP A 202 13.59 17.02 2.88
CA ASP A 202 14.52 16.57 3.92
C ASP A 202 14.00 15.35 4.71
N PHE A 203 13.06 14.60 4.15
CA PHE A 203 12.50 13.46 4.86
C PHE A 203 13.55 12.39 5.15
N ARG A 204 13.77 12.16 6.44
CA ARG A 204 14.56 11.05 6.97
C ARG A 204 13.88 10.54 8.24
N TYR A 205 13.46 9.28 8.22
CA TYR A 205 12.95 8.63 9.43
C TYR A 205 14.09 8.18 10.36
N ASN A 206 13.75 7.82 11.59
CA ASN A 206 14.71 7.41 12.61
C ASN A 206 15.59 6.21 12.17
N LYS A 207 16.92 6.38 12.19
CA LYS A 207 17.92 5.36 11.80
C LYS A 207 17.92 4.10 12.69
N LYS A 208 17.30 4.12 13.85
CA LYS A 208 17.20 2.95 14.74
C LYS A 208 16.29 1.85 14.18
N ILE A 209 15.44 2.16 13.19
CA ILE A 209 14.53 1.20 12.59
C ILE A 209 15.16 0.61 11.33
N VAL A 210 15.26 -0.71 11.29
CA VAL A 210 15.68 -1.46 10.10
C VAL A 210 14.45 -1.67 9.20
N PRO A 211 14.47 -1.20 7.94
CA PRO A 211 13.34 -1.38 7.04
C PRO A 211 13.28 -2.80 6.45
N PHE A 212 12.07 -3.31 6.23
CA PHE A 212 11.85 -4.44 5.33
C PHE A 212 12.04 -3.97 3.89
N CYS A 213 13.18 -4.26 3.30
CA CYS A 213 13.53 -3.78 1.96
C CYS A 213 13.29 -4.88 0.92
N LEU A 214 12.35 -4.63 0.00
CA LEU A 214 12.09 -5.48 -1.15
C LEU A 214 12.60 -4.80 -2.42
N ARG A 215 13.43 -5.50 -3.18
CA ARG A 215 13.95 -5.04 -4.47
C ARG A 215 13.33 -5.86 -5.59
N ILE A 216 12.52 -5.22 -6.41
CA ILE A 216 11.73 -5.86 -7.46
C ILE A 216 12.45 -5.65 -8.80
N LYS A 217 12.80 -6.75 -9.47
CA LYS A 217 13.57 -6.75 -10.73
C LYS A 217 12.88 -7.58 -11.82
N CYS A 218 13.08 -7.18 -13.08
CA CYS A 218 12.73 -7.99 -14.26
C CYS A 218 13.82 -9.03 -14.55
N LYS A 219 13.43 -10.23 -14.99
CA LYS A 219 14.37 -11.29 -15.41
C LYS A 219 15.28 -10.89 -16.59
N SER A 220 14.77 -10.07 -17.50
CA SER A 220 15.47 -9.62 -18.72
C SER A 220 16.78 -8.86 -18.44
N GLN A 221 16.97 -8.28 -17.25
CA GLN A 221 18.20 -7.55 -16.90
C GLN A 221 19.40 -8.45 -16.53
N GLN A 222 19.19 -9.73 -16.19
CA GLN A 222 20.31 -10.65 -15.92
C GLN A 222 20.94 -11.20 -17.21
N GLN A 223 20.12 -11.40 -18.26
CA GLN A 223 20.58 -11.92 -19.54
C GLN A 223 21.60 -10.97 -20.19
N GLU A 224 21.30 -9.65 -20.21
CA GLU A 224 22.20 -8.64 -20.78
C GLU A 224 23.53 -8.49 -20.02
N ARG A 225 23.61 -8.86 -18.75
CA ARG A 225 24.90 -8.84 -18.01
C ARG A 225 25.77 -10.06 -18.29
N THR A 226 25.20 -11.14 -18.81
CA THR A 226 25.93 -12.38 -19.08
C THR A 226 26.50 -12.40 -20.50
N GLU A 227 25.93 -11.62 -21.43
CA GLU A 227 26.33 -11.59 -22.84
C GLU A 227 27.42 -10.54 -23.19
N ILE A 228 27.90 -9.74 -22.22
CA ILE A 228 28.91 -8.67 -22.49
C ILE A 228 30.35 -9.14 -22.18
N ASN A 229 30.57 -10.37 -21.72
CA ASN A 229 31.91 -10.90 -21.49
C ASN A 229 32.38 -11.77 -22.67
N GLU A 230 32.68 -11.14 -23.81
CA GLU A 230 33.62 -11.64 -24.84
C GLU A 230 33.85 -10.55 -25.91
N ASP A 231 34.78 -9.60 -25.62
CA ASP A 231 35.95 -9.22 -26.45
C ASP A 231 36.50 -7.82 -26.05
N PRO A 232 37.84 -7.60 -26.01
CA PRO A 232 38.40 -6.31 -25.65
C PRO A 232 38.66 -5.44 -26.89
N GLN A 233 38.48 -4.13 -26.71
CA GLN A 233 38.88 -3.02 -27.58
C GLN A 233 37.87 -2.57 -28.65
N THR A 234 37.17 -1.46 -28.36
CA THR A 234 37.27 -0.20 -29.12
C THR A 234 36.55 0.90 -28.35
N GLY A 235 37.23 2.02 -28.16
CA GLY A 235 36.81 3.12 -27.31
C GLY A 235 35.51 3.79 -27.78
N MET A 236 34.45 3.54 -27.03
CA MET A 236 33.40 4.53 -26.76
C MET A 236 32.92 4.26 -25.34
N SER A 237 33.57 4.94 -24.39
CA SER A 237 33.07 5.09 -23.03
C SER A 237 31.78 5.90 -23.10
N VAL A 238 30.68 5.23 -23.46
CA VAL A 238 29.35 5.71 -23.10
C VAL A 238 29.25 5.42 -21.61
N SER A 239 29.79 6.35 -20.82
CA SER A 239 29.51 6.35 -19.40
C SER A 239 27.99 6.29 -19.26
N LEU A 240 27.49 5.20 -18.70
CA LEU A 240 26.12 5.04 -18.24
C LEU A 240 25.95 5.94 -17.00
N LYS A 241 26.23 7.23 -17.18
CA LYS A 241 25.99 8.31 -16.25
C LYS A 241 24.48 8.47 -16.20
N ASP A 242 23.90 7.89 -15.17
CA ASP A 242 22.81 8.45 -14.38
C ASP A 242 21.90 9.43 -15.13
N CYS A 243 20.87 8.91 -15.79
CA CYS A 243 19.69 9.72 -16.05
C CYS A 243 19.03 10.11 -14.71
N ARG A 244 19.36 11.33 -14.27
CA ARG A 244 18.63 12.21 -13.31
C ARG A 244 18.33 11.62 -11.92
N SER A 245 19.32 11.11 -11.21
CA SER A 245 19.16 10.71 -9.79
C SER A 245 18.97 11.90 -8.84
N ASP A 246 19.47 13.09 -9.20
CA ASP A 246 19.61 14.21 -8.25
C ASP A 246 18.33 15.04 -8.01
N ASP A 247 17.28 14.83 -8.79
CA ASP A 247 16.03 15.61 -8.70
C ASP A 247 14.88 14.88 -7.98
N LEU A 248 15.12 13.70 -7.39
CA LEU A 248 14.06 12.91 -6.75
C LEU A 248 13.89 13.27 -5.28
N ILE A 249 12.67 13.63 -4.89
CA ILE A 249 12.32 13.92 -3.49
C ILE A 249 11.19 13.02 -3.00
N TRP A 250 11.05 12.92 -1.68
CA TRP A 250 9.92 12.22 -1.07
C TRP A 250 8.65 13.05 -1.15
N PHE A 251 7.56 12.42 -1.53
CA PHE A 251 6.21 12.96 -1.47
C PHE A 251 5.37 12.09 -0.53
N GLN A 252 4.79 12.71 0.49
CA GLN A 252 3.92 12.02 1.44
C GLN A 252 2.47 12.15 0.98
N CYS A 253 1.76 11.02 0.89
CA CYS A 253 0.32 11.02 0.65
C CYS A 253 -0.42 11.72 1.82
N ARG A 254 -1.41 12.54 1.50
CA ARG A 254 -2.26 13.24 2.47
C ARG A 254 -3.26 12.30 3.13
N HIS A 255 -3.67 11.25 2.41
CA HIS A 255 -4.53 10.22 2.96
C HIS A 255 -3.70 9.30 3.87
N VAL A 256 -4.18 9.14 5.11
CA VAL A 256 -3.54 8.34 6.15
C VAL A 256 -4.56 7.33 6.63
N ILE A 257 -4.18 6.06 6.61
CA ILE A 257 -5.04 4.99 7.11
C ILE A 257 -4.79 4.85 8.60
N LYS A 258 -5.85 5.00 9.41
CA LYS A 258 -5.79 4.76 10.85
C LYS A 258 -6.35 3.38 11.14
N GLY A 259 -5.56 2.54 11.82
CA GLY A 259 -6.00 1.22 12.25
C GLY A 259 -7.21 1.28 13.18
N LEU A 260 -8.01 0.22 13.16
CA LEU A 260 -9.12 0.02 14.09
C LEU A 260 -8.58 -0.49 15.43
N ALA A 261 -9.24 -0.08 16.51
CA ALA A 261 -8.97 -0.66 17.83
C ALA A 261 -9.40 -2.13 17.82
N SER A 262 -8.48 -3.03 18.13
CA SER A 262 -8.84 -4.42 18.41
C SER A 262 -9.79 -4.42 19.60
N THR A 263 -11.00 -4.92 19.38
CA THR A 263 -11.97 -5.20 20.45
C THR A 263 -11.74 -6.56 21.08
N VAL A 264 -10.74 -7.31 20.61
CA VAL A 264 -10.38 -8.60 21.20
C VAL A 264 -9.66 -8.30 22.51
N PRO A 265 -10.20 -8.68 23.68
CA PRO A 265 -9.44 -8.59 24.91
C PRO A 265 -8.17 -9.40 24.71
N SER A 266 -7.01 -8.79 24.93
CA SER A 266 -5.77 -9.53 25.08
C SER A 266 -6.03 -10.58 26.14
N ALA A 267 -5.96 -11.86 25.78
CA ALA A 267 -5.82 -12.90 26.77
C ALA A 267 -4.54 -12.54 27.53
N GLU A 268 -4.72 -12.08 28.77
CA GLU A 268 -3.64 -11.74 29.68
C GLU A 268 -2.79 -13.00 29.90
N GLU A 269 -1.47 -12.80 29.96
CA GLU A 269 -0.47 -13.79 30.39
C GLU A 269 -0.77 -14.37 31.78
#